data_AF-A0A2D9H5R9-F1
#
_entry.id   AF-A0A2D9H5R9-F1
#
_cell.length_a   1.000
_cell.length_b   1.000
_cell.length_c   1.000
_cell.angle_alpha   90.00
_cell.angle_beta   90.00
_cell.angle_gamma   90.00
#
_symmetry.space_group_name_H-M   'P 1'
#
loop_
_entity.id
_entity.type
_entity.pdbx_description
1 polymer ?
#
loop_
_entity_poly.entity_id
_entity_poly.type
_entity_poly.pdbx_seq_one_letter_code
_entity_poly.pdbx_strand_id
1 'polypeptide(L)' 'MYAGETSTEIGGGWMRKSKASGRDYVSLTLADPQIGPRRIFANLAPVKGKKGRHVILWNARD' A
#
# COMPACT_ATOMS: atom_id res chain seq x y z
N MET A 1 8.06 -26.95 -0.13
CA MET A 1 8.37 -25.72 -0.87
C MET A 1 7.14 -25.35 -1.67
N TYR A 2 6.45 -24.25 -1.36
CA TYR A 2 5.33 -23.78 -2.16
C TYR A 2 5.87 -22.86 -3.25
N ALA A 3 6.02 -23.40 -4.46
CA ALA A 3 6.19 -22.63 -5.67
C ALA A 3 4.78 -22.21 -6.14
N GLY A 4 4.33 -21.04 -5.69
CA GLY A 4 3.08 -20.41 -6.14
C GLY A 4 3.38 -19.39 -7.25
N GLU A 5 2.81 -19.63 -8.41
CA GLU A 5 2.73 -18.80 -9.63
C GLU A 5 3.39 -17.41 -9.65
N THR A 6 4.28 -17.23 -10.63
CA THR A 6 4.98 -16.00 -11.05
C THR A 6 4.07 -14.85 -11.52
N SER A 7 2.77 -14.83 -11.20
CA SER A 7 1.81 -13.81 -11.69
C SER A 7 0.85 -13.29 -10.62
N THR A 8 1.28 -13.24 -9.35
CA THR A 8 0.50 -12.52 -8.34
C THR A 8 0.65 -11.01 -8.59
N GLU A 9 -0.40 -10.37 -9.11
CA GLU A 9 -0.49 -8.91 -9.17
C GLU A 9 -0.38 -8.34 -7.75
N ILE A 10 0.82 -7.91 -7.37
CA ILE A 10 1.05 -7.23 -6.10
C ILE A 10 0.14 -5.99 -6.00
N GLY A 11 -0.26 -5.38 -7.12
CA GLY A 11 -1.27 -4.31 -7.19
C GLY A 11 -0.68 -3.00 -7.74
N GLY A 12 -1.45 -1.91 -7.63
CA GLY A 12 -1.13 -0.62 -8.25
C GLY A 12 -1.04 0.53 -7.26
N GLY A 13 -0.28 1.57 -7.62
CA GLY A 13 -0.11 2.81 -6.86
C GLY A 13 -0.62 4.03 -7.62
N TRP A 14 -1.32 4.93 -6.95
CA TRP A 14 -1.83 6.18 -7.53
C TRP A 14 -1.57 7.36 -6.60
N MET A 15 -1.07 8.46 -7.17
CA MET A 15 -0.99 9.73 -6.48
C MET A 15 -2.39 10.32 -6.30
N ARG A 16 -2.71 10.71 -5.09
CA ARG A 16 -3.99 11.30 -4.70
C ARG A 16 -3.71 12.57 -3.91
N LYS A 17 -4.62 13.54 -4.03
CA LYS A 17 -4.61 14.74 -3.19
C LYS A 17 -5.62 14.61 -2.06
N SER A 18 -5.19 14.80 -0.82
CA SER A 18 -6.05 14.73 0.35
C SER A 18 -7.01 15.92 0.35
N LYS A 19 -8.33 15.65 0.39
CA LYS A 19 -9.34 16.72 0.47
C LYS A 19 -9.28 17.49 1.78
N ALA A 20 -8.87 16.84 2.87
CA ALA A 20 -8.82 17.43 4.20
C ALA A 20 -7.57 18.30 4.42
N SER A 21 -6.42 17.90 3.86
CA SER A 21 -5.14 18.57 4.11
C SER A 21 -4.51 19.24 2.88
N GLY A 22 -5.06 19.02 1.70
CA GLY A 22 -4.50 19.48 0.42
C GLY A 22 -3.19 18.77 0.01
N ARG A 23 -2.67 17.86 0.83
CA ARG A 23 -1.38 17.20 0.58
C ARG A 23 -1.50 16.01 -0.37
N ASP A 24 -0.47 15.83 -1.19
CA ASP A 24 -0.34 14.65 -2.04
C ASP A 24 0.07 13.44 -1.20
N TYR A 25 -0.54 12.29 -1.49
CA TYR A 25 -0.24 11.00 -0.89
C TYR A 25 -0.33 9.91 -1.95
N VAL A 26 0.41 8.81 -1.76
CA VAL A 26 0.33 7.66 -2.66
C VAL A 26 -0.56 6.61 -2.02
N SER A 27 -1.63 6.23 -2.72
CA SER A 27 -2.48 5.11 -2.32
C SER A 27 -2.05 3.86 -3.09
N LEU A 28 -1.88 2.75 -2.37
CA LEU A 28 -1.45 1.47 -2.89
C LEU A 28 -2.52 0.41 -2.64
N THR A 29 -2.59 -0.52 -3.56
CA THR A 29 -3.34 -1.76 -3.41
C THR A 29 -2.36 -2.91 -3.36
N LEU A 30 -2.52 -3.82 -2.38
CA LEU A 30 -1.71 -5.01 -2.22
C LEU A 30 -2.59 -6.26 -2.30
N ALA A 31 -2.33 -7.17 -3.24
CA ALA A 31 -3.00 -8.47 -3.30
C ALA A 31 -1.96 -9.58 -3.39
N ASP A 32 -1.89 -10.39 -2.34
CA ASP A 32 -0.98 -11.54 -2.29
C ASP A 32 -1.63 -12.66 -1.48
N PRO A 33 -1.69 -13.90 -1.99
CA PRO A 33 -2.26 -15.03 -1.27
C PRO A 33 -1.62 -15.28 0.11
N GLN A 34 -0.35 -14.91 0.30
CA GLN A 34 0.38 -15.01 1.55
C GLN A 34 0.01 -13.91 2.56
N ILE A 35 -0.55 -12.79 2.08
CA ILE A 35 -0.98 -11.67 2.93
C ILE A 35 -2.46 -11.80 3.30
N GLY A 36 -3.24 -12.54 2.50
CA GLY A 36 -4.60 -12.95 2.83
C GLY A 36 -5.49 -13.08 1.60
N PRO A 37 -6.70 -13.63 1.77
CA PRO A 37 -7.64 -13.82 0.66
C PRO A 37 -8.19 -12.49 0.10
N ARG A 38 -8.01 -11.38 0.83
CA ARG A 38 -8.54 -10.06 0.46
C ARG A 38 -7.43 -9.11 0.05
N ARG A 39 -7.72 -8.33 -0.97
CA ARG A 39 -6.91 -7.20 -1.41
C ARG A 39 -6.86 -6.12 -0.31
N ILE A 40 -5.65 -5.74 0.11
CA ILE A 40 -5.38 -4.70 1.09
C ILE A 40 -5.28 -3.34 0.40
N PHE A 41 -5.83 -2.33 1.04
CA PHE A 41 -5.66 -0.93 0.65
C PHE A 41 -4.77 -0.25 1.68
N ALA A 42 -3.70 0.38 1.20
CA ALA A 42 -2.72 1.05 2.02
C ALA A 42 -2.41 2.45 1.47
N ASN A 43 -1.79 3.28 2.31
CA ASN A 43 -1.29 4.59 1.91
C ASN A 43 0.16 4.75 2.35
N LEU A 44 0.97 5.37 1.50
CA LEU A 44 2.32 5.78 1.87
C LEU A 44 2.27 7.13 2.58
N ALA A 45 2.84 7.18 3.78
CA ALA A 45 3.03 8.41 4.53
C ALA A 45 4.52 8.73 4.67
N PRO A 46 4.94 9.99 4.44
CA PRO A 46 6.34 10.39 4.66
C PRO A 46 6.66 10.36 6.16
N VAL A 47 7.88 9.94 6.50
CA VAL A 47 8.37 10.00 7.88
C VAL A 47 8.81 11.43 8.20
N LYS A 48 8.23 12.03 9.24
CA LYS A 48 8.60 13.36 9.70
C LYS A 48 10.11 13.41 9.98
N GLY A 49 10.81 14.35 9.36
CA GLY A 49 12.25 14.56 9.57
C GLY A 49 13.20 13.65 8.76
N LYS A 50 12.70 12.73 7.90
CA LYS A 50 13.55 11.91 7.03
C LYS A 50 13.12 12.01 5.57
N LYS A 51 13.95 12.62 4.71
CA LYS A 51 13.72 12.68 3.26
C LYS A 51 13.88 11.28 2.65
N GLY A 52 13.01 10.94 1.70
CA GLY A 52 13.05 9.66 0.98
C GLY A 52 12.55 8.45 1.75
N ARG A 53 12.14 8.58 3.02
CA ARG A 53 11.62 7.46 3.82
C ARG A 53 10.11 7.57 4.00
N HIS A 54 9.42 6.49 3.65
CA HIS A 54 7.97 6.37 3.75
C HIS A 54 7.60 5.16 4.60
N VAL A 55 6.43 5.21 5.22
CA VAL A 55 5.82 4.08 5.91
C VAL A 55 4.52 3.71 5.23
N ILE A 56 4.22 2.43 5.20
CA ILE A 56 2.94 1.91 4.72
C ILE A 56 1.98 1.95 5.90
N LEU A 57 0.90 2.69 5.75
CA LEU A 57 -0.23 2.72 6.68
C LEU A 57 -1.35 1.89 6.06
N TRP A 58 -1.69 0.76 6.69
CA TRP A 58 -2.88 -0.01 6.36
C TRP A 58 -3.64 -0.35 7.65
N ASN A 59 -4.96 -0.46 7.55
CA ASN A 59 -5.79 -1.01 8.62
C ASN A 59 -6.16 -2.44 8.23
N ALA A 60 -5.71 -3.42 9.01
CA ALA A 60 -6.08 -4.81 8.76
C ALA A 60 -7.60 -4.90 8.95
N ARG A 61 -8.29 -5.35 7.92
CA ARG A 61 -9.69 -5.76 8.02
C ARG A 61 -9.67 -7.27 8.10
N ASP A 62 -10.29 -7.80 9.15
CA ASP A 62 -10.52 -9.23 9.39
C ASP A 62 -10.98 -9.96 8.11
#